data_AF-A0AAW6P5Z4-F1
#
_entry.id   AF-A0AAW6P5Z4-F1
#
_cell.length_a   1.000
_cell.length_b   1.000
_cell.length_c   1.000
_cell.angle_alpha   90.00
_cell.angle_beta   90.00
_cell.angle_gamma   90.00
#
_symmetry.space_group_name_H-M   'P 1'
#
loop_
_entity.id
_entity.type
_entity.pdbx_description
1 polymer ?
#
loop_
_entity_poly.entity_id
_entity_poly.type
_entity_poly.pdbx_seq_one_letter_code
_entity_poly.pdbx_strand_id
1 'polypeptide(L)'
;MNTTYRLFSQEILDDFMAMLREWPNSYYEIDGAEYAISPFVTFYFKYESERYLNVSETMIKVHEDFERLLGYPYKVATHPDSERPHPYDSKRLGDLRQWAQKTQCGKSFAFNFTDENNHRSSPATAGYFWRDASRAWSEDNYSYLQFYYRWQWWLDNQDVWRRFVCDTIERLGPEQVYSGFAMANPLEFGARSEVAVWDRALTPYFYGLDTDYPFGMHLTPDLPSGLRPPTWGFFLSDLWREKLSLERDAVRAVLVDPRIRIDDLNCGQWIELGAQPELYPVEDGVPELPILLNQLLRPLRHSKLDLLGFGEWDGDPNERFTLADSQRWLARFDEDSDWPTPQIRGRAPDAPRIEPAASHVIGGEPCPLTGWWRTTAKHDTREHFDQGEVMPSFHTDTLHGLTLWQWDTDQREPSAMPQEPARIANSGDPAPRTGQWQEVGNPSVLFCAHDLGDPLPVHQERSVSWQWIEAPTPGLRANSGQPCPYPGVWSCEDWPTGEQTFMHGVSMPQVGGRSVTWKLVRGI
;
A
#
# COMPACT_ATOMS: atom_id res chain seq x y z
N MET A 1 -19.55 17.88 -16.70
CA MET A 1 -18.91 18.30 -17.96
C MET A 1 -18.13 17.10 -18.47
N ASN A 2 -18.41 16.66 -19.71
CA ASN A 2 -17.58 15.68 -20.41
C ASN A 2 -16.45 16.45 -21.09
N THR A 3 -15.20 16.09 -20.80
CA THR A 3 -14.06 16.47 -21.63
C THR A 3 -14.25 15.80 -23.00
N THR A 4 -14.83 16.49 -23.98
CA THR A 4 -15.06 15.94 -25.33
C THR A 4 -13.79 15.87 -26.18
N TYR A 5 -12.66 16.29 -25.61
CA TYR A 5 -11.33 16.31 -26.20
C TYR A 5 -10.32 15.76 -25.20
N ARG A 6 -9.17 15.34 -25.73
CA ARG A 6 -8.05 14.89 -24.90
C ARG A 6 -7.48 16.09 -24.15
N LEU A 7 -7.45 16.01 -22.81
CA LEU A 7 -7.10 17.12 -21.93
C LEU A 7 -5.66 17.62 -22.14
N PHE A 8 -4.71 16.70 -22.32
CA PHE A 8 -3.31 17.02 -22.58
C PHE A 8 -2.61 15.98 -23.47
N SER A 9 -1.53 16.42 -24.15
CA SER A 9 -0.65 15.55 -24.93
C SER A 9 0.34 14.80 -24.03
N GLN A 10 1.08 13.84 -24.59
CA GLN A 10 2.16 13.16 -23.86
C GLN A 10 3.28 14.12 -23.46
N GLU A 11 3.62 15.08 -24.33
CA GLU A 11 4.65 16.11 -24.05
C GLU A 11 4.30 16.94 -22.80
N ILE A 12 3.03 17.34 -22.67
CA ILE A 12 2.54 18.07 -21.48
C ILE A 12 2.65 17.21 -20.22
N LEU A 13 2.31 15.92 -20.31
CA LEU A 13 2.45 14.99 -19.19
C LEU A 13 3.93 14.84 -18.79
N ASP A 14 4.82 14.66 -19.77
CA ASP A 14 6.26 14.51 -19.53
C ASP A 14 6.86 15.75 -18.86
N ASP A 15 6.49 16.94 -19.32
CA ASP A 15 6.90 18.23 -18.73
C ASP A 15 6.38 18.36 -17.29
N PHE A 16 5.11 18.02 -17.04
CA PHE A 16 4.58 18.09 -15.68
C PHE A 16 5.29 17.10 -14.75
N MET A 17 5.54 15.87 -15.19
CA MET A 17 6.31 14.91 -14.42
C MET A 17 7.73 15.41 -14.12
N ALA A 18 8.39 16.09 -15.07
CA ALA A 18 9.71 16.68 -14.84
C ALA A 18 9.65 17.77 -13.74
N MET A 19 8.66 18.66 -13.81
CA MET A 19 8.45 19.67 -12.76
C MET A 19 8.19 19.04 -11.39
N LEU A 20 7.39 17.97 -11.31
CA LEU A 20 7.05 17.30 -10.06
C LEU A 20 8.24 16.60 -9.39
N ARG A 21 9.21 16.12 -10.17
CA ARG A 21 10.46 15.55 -9.64
C ARG A 21 11.36 16.62 -9.02
N GLU A 22 11.39 17.81 -9.60
CA GLU A 22 12.15 18.94 -9.06
C GLU A 22 11.43 19.56 -7.85
N TRP A 23 10.12 19.72 -7.96
CA TRP A 23 9.29 20.37 -6.95
C TRP A 23 7.88 19.76 -6.91
N PRO A 24 7.51 19.03 -5.83
CA PRO A 24 6.28 18.24 -5.79
C PRO A 24 5.01 19.10 -5.70
N ASN A 25 5.12 20.39 -5.40
CA ASN A 25 4.00 21.34 -5.39
C ASN A 25 4.04 22.26 -6.61
N SER A 26 3.87 21.64 -7.78
CA SER A 26 3.85 22.29 -9.09
C SER A 26 2.47 22.21 -9.73
N TYR A 27 2.24 23.02 -10.75
CA TYR A 27 0.99 23.07 -11.48
C TYR A 27 1.21 23.10 -12.99
N TYR A 28 0.17 22.73 -13.73
CA TYR A 28 0.08 22.93 -15.17
C TYR A 28 -1.21 23.66 -15.52
N GLU A 29 -1.15 24.66 -16.41
CA GLU A 29 -2.32 25.41 -16.86
C GLU A 29 -2.91 24.79 -18.13
N ILE A 30 -4.22 24.51 -18.11
CA ILE A 30 -5.00 24.04 -19.27
C ILE A 30 -6.29 24.83 -19.33
N ASP A 31 -6.59 25.41 -20.50
CA ASP A 31 -7.82 26.17 -20.76
C ASP A 31 -8.12 27.27 -19.73
N GLY A 32 -7.07 27.94 -19.23
CA GLY A 32 -7.15 29.01 -18.25
C GLY A 32 -7.43 28.55 -16.81
N ALA A 33 -7.35 27.25 -16.53
CA ALA A 33 -7.41 26.69 -15.19
C ALA A 33 -6.07 26.02 -14.83
N GLU A 34 -5.61 26.23 -13.61
CA GLU A 34 -4.39 25.60 -13.09
C GLU A 34 -4.75 24.26 -12.43
N TYR A 35 -4.00 23.21 -12.73
CA TYR A 35 -4.12 21.90 -12.10
C TYR A 35 -2.84 21.60 -11.35
N ALA A 36 -2.93 21.51 -10.02
CA ALA A 36 -1.76 21.46 -9.15
C ALA A 36 -1.73 20.21 -8.30
N ILE A 37 -0.53 19.68 -8.03
CA ILE A 37 -0.32 18.81 -6.88
C ILE A 37 -0.02 19.71 -5.69
N SER A 38 -0.71 19.50 -4.56
CA SER A 38 -0.45 20.23 -3.31
C SER A 38 -0.41 19.25 -2.14
N PRO A 39 0.34 19.57 -1.08
CA PRO A 39 0.23 18.81 0.14
C PRO A 39 -1.15 19.04 0.76
N PHE A 40 -1.71 17.99 1.34
CA PHE A 40 -3.05 18.01 1.91
C PHE A 40 -3.10 17.33 3.27
N VAL A 41 -4.16 17.61 4.04
CA VAL A 41 -4.59 16.79 5.16
C VAL A 41 -6.12 16.71 5.18
N THR A 42 -6.66 15.51 5.34
CA THR A 42 -8.10 15.27 5.37
C THR A 42 -8.48 14.46 6.59
N PHE A 43 -9.48 14.95 7.33
CA PHE A 43 -10.04 14.35 8.52
C PHE A 43 -11.43 13.80 8.21
N TYR A 44 -11.66 12.50 8.44
CA TYR A 44 -12.94 11.83 8.28
C TYR A 44 -13.49 11.45 9.65
N PHE A 45 -14.67 11.94 10.00
CA PHE A 45 -15.24 11.79 11.33
C PHE A 45 -16.76 11.58 11.30
N LYS A 46 -17.28 10.88 12.30
CA LYS A 46 -18.72 10.79 12.58
C LYS A 46 -19.09 11.72 13.72
N TYR A 47 -20.38 11.93 13.91
CA TYR A 47 -20.88 12.68 15.06
C TYR A 47 -22.26 12.21 15.51
N GLU A 48 -22.53 12.33 16.81
CA GLU A 48 -23.86 12.09 17.39
C GLU A 48 -24.83 13.18 16.95
N SER A 49 -26.03 12.82 16.49
CA SER A 49 -27.01 13.73 15.91
C SER A 49 -27.35 14.93 16.81
N GLU A 50 -27.36 14.72 18.13
CA GLU A 50 -27.63 15.68 19.18
C GLU A 50 -26.53 16.74 19.31
N ARG A 51 -25.31 16.41 18.85
CA ARG A 51 -24.12 17.28 18.88
C ARG A 51 -23.88 18.05 17.58
N TYR A 52 -24.80 17.99 16.61
CA TYR A 52 -24.63 18.60 15.28
C TYR A 52 -24.15 20.07 15.31
N LEU A 53 -24.68 20.87 16.23
CA LEU A 53 -24.29 22.29 16.37
C LEU A 53 -22.86 22.42 16.93
N ASN A 54 -22.52 21.65 17.96
CA ASN A 54 -21.19 21.66 18.56
C ASN A 54 -20.11 21.25 17.55
N VAL A 55 -20.42 20.26 16.72
CA VAL A 55 -19.54 19.81 15.63
C VAL A 55 -19.34 20.92 14.60
N SER A 56 -20.41 21.57 14.16
CA SER A 56 -20.31 22.70 13.23
C SER A 56 -19.49 23.87 13.79
N GLU A 57 -19.69 24.21 15.07
CA GLU A 57 -18.87 25.24 15.74
C GLU A 57 -17.40 24.84 15.85
N THR A 58 -17.13 23.55 16.06
CA THR A 58 -15.76 23.00 16.08
C THR A 58 -15.12 23.09 14.70
N MET A 59 -15.84 22.73 13.63
CA MET A 59 -15.37 22.88 12.25
C MET A 59 -15.00 24.34 11.93
N ILE A 60 -15.85 25.30 12.32
CA ILE A 60 -15.60 26.74 12.17
C ILE A 60 -14.34 27.16 12.95
N LYS A 61 -14.17 26.66 14.18
CA LYS A 61 -12.98 26.99 14.98
C LYS A 61 -11.70 26.42 14.37
N VAL A 62 -11.73 25.20 13.87
CA VAL A 62 -10.59 24.57 13.18
C VAL A 62 -10.24 25.37 11.92
N HIS A 63 -11.24 25.81 11.14
CA HIS A 63 -11.05 26.72 10.02
C HIS A 63 -10.34 28.02 10.43
N GLU A 64 -10.87 28.73 11.43
CA GLU A 64 -10.31 30.01 11.89
C GLU A 64 -8.89 29.87 12.44
N ASP A 65 -8.60 28.74 13.11
CA ASP A 65 -7.26 28.44 13.59
C ASP A 65 -6.30 28.19 12.42
N PHE A 66 -6.69 27.39 11.42
CA PHE A 66 -5.88 27.14 10.22
C PHE A 66 -5.64 28.40 9.40
N GLU A 67 -6.68 29.19 9.15
CA GLU A 67 -6.58 30.43 8.39
C GLU A 67 -5.59 31.42 9.03
N ARG A 68 -5.65 31.54 10.36
CA ARG A 68 -4.75 32.42 11.13
C ARG A 68 -3.30 32.00 10.97
N LEU A 69 -3.01 30.69 10.94
CA LEU A 69 -1.64 30.18 10.74
C LEU A 69 -1.06 30.58 9.38
N LEU A 70 -1.91 30.75 8.37
CA LEU A 70 -1.54 31.07 7.00
C LEU A 70 -1.61 32.58 6.69
N GLY A 71 -2.03 33.40 7.64
CA GLY A 71 -2.12 34.85 7.46
C GLY A 71 -3.30 35.28 6.58
N TYR A 72 -4.44 34.60 6.66
CA TYR A 72 -5.68 34.95 5.96
C TYR A 72 -5.56 34.93 4.42
N PRO A 73 -5.31 33.74 3.81
CA PRO A 73 -4.93 33.61 2.41
C PRO A 73 -6.12 33.59 1.43
N TYR A 74 -7.36 33.44 1.91
CA TYR A 74 -8.50 33.13 1.06
C TYR A 74 -9.00 34.33 0.24
N LYS A 75 -9.37 34.06 -1.01
CA LYS A 75 -9.95 35.04 -1.94
C LYS A 75 -11.42 34.79 -2.21
N VAL A 76 -11.84 33.53 -2.18
CA VAL A 76 -13.22 33.11 -2.46
C VAL A 76 -13.71 32.15 -1.37
N ALA A 77 -14.98 32.27 -1.01
CA ALA A 77 -15.69 31.33 -0.16
C ALA A 77 -17.05 30.94 -0.76
N THR A 78 -17.62 29.82 -0.33
CA THR A 78 -18.97 29.41 -0.71
C THR A 78 -20.02 29.85 0.31
N HIS A 79 -21.19 30.23 -0.19
CA HIS A 79 -22.35 30.54 0.66
C HIS A 79 -22.90 29.24 1.30
N PRO A 80 -23.08 29.13 2.63
CA PRO A 80 -23.41 27.84 3.26
C PRO A 80 -24.75 27.18 2.88
N ASP A 81 -25.72 27.95 2.39
CA ASP A 81 -27.00 27.42 1.87
C ASP A 81 -26.99 27.14 0.35
N SER A 82 -26.59 28.13 -0.47
CA SER A 82 -26.62 27.99 -1.94
C SER A 82 -25.38 27.32 -2.55
N GLU A 83 -24.33 27.14 -1.74
CA GLU A 83 -23.00 26.64 -2.12
C GLU A 83 -22.30 27.44 -3.23
N ARG A 84 -22.85 28.59 -3.61
CA ARG A 84 -22.28 29.44 -4.67
C ARG A 84 -21.05 30.19 -4.19
N PRO A 85 -20.01 30.32 -5.04
CA PRO A 85 -18.81 31.06 -4.70
C PRO A 85 -19.05 32.58 -4.70
N HIS A 86 -18.44 33.26 -3.73
CA HIS A 86 -18.41 34.71 -3.58
C HIS A 86 -17.01 35.17 -3.13
N PRO A 87 -16.62 36.43 -3.41
CA PRO A 87 -15.44 37.02 -2.80
C PRO A 87 -15.45 36.85 -1.28
N TYR A 88 -14.30 36.57 -0.68
CA TYR A 88 -14.18 36.19 0.74
C TYR A 88 -14.78 37.22 1.71
N ASP A 89 -14.74 38.51 1.38
CA ASP A 89 -15.30 39.61 2.18
C ASP A 89 -16.77 39.95 1.85
N SER A 90 -17.41 39.15 1.01
CA SER A 90 -18.77 39.40 0.55
C SER A 90 -19.79 39.28 1.68
N LYS A 91 -20.61 40.33 1.86
CA LYS A 91 -21.76 40.32 2.79
C LYS A 91 -22.76 39.19 2.53
N ARG A 92 -22.75 38.59 1.35
CA ARG A 92 -23.61 37.45 1.01
C ARG A 92 -23.24 36.20 1.80
N LEU A 93 -21.99 36.04 2.19
CA LEU A 93 -21.53 34.87 2.95
C LEU A 93 -22.15 34.83 4.35
N GLY A 94 -22.35 36.00 4.97
CA GLY A 94 -22.90 36.11 6.33
C GLY A 94 -21.94 35.58 7.40
N ASP A 95 -22.47 35.35 8.59
CA ASP A 95 -21.72 34.78 9.72
C ASP A 95 -21.91 33.25 9.78
N LEU A 96 -20.81 32.50 9.77
CA LEU A 96 -20.86 31.03 9.74
C LEU A 96 -21.52 30.43 10.99
N ARG A 97 -21.38 31.04 12.17
CA ARG A 97 -22.00 30.54 13.40
C ARG A 97 -23.52 30.73 13.35
N GLN A 98 -23.99 31.84 12.79
CA GLN A 98 -25.41 32.04 12.52
C GLN A 98 -25.95 31.02 11.50
N TRP A 99 -25.17 30.64 10.49
CA TRP A 99 -25.54 29.57 9.57
C TRP A 99 -25.61 28.21 10.28
N ALA A 100 -24.59 27.86 11.06
CA ALA A 100 -24.56 26.62 11.83
C ALA A 100 -25.79 26.49 12.75
N GLN A 101 -26.22 27.57 13.42
CA GLN A 101 -27.42 27.60 14.25
C GLN A 101 -28.72 27.38 13.47
N LYS A 102 -28.78 27.80 12.20
CA LYS A 102 -29.96 27.63 11.33
C LYS A 102 -30.01 26.25 10.67
N THR A 103 -28.86 25.61 10.46
CA THR A 103 -28.75 24.34 9.74
C THR A 103 -28.97 23.13 10.66
N GLN A 104 -30.22 22.67 10.71
CA GLN A 104 -30.66 21.51 11.48
C GLN A 104 -29.86 20.22 11.17
N CYS A 105 -29.84 19.27 12.12
CA CYS A 105 -29.07 18.02 12.02
C CYS A 105 -29.39 17.18 10.77
N GLY A 106 -30.64 17.19 10.30
CA GLY A 106 -31.07 16.47 9.09
C GLY A 106 -30.65 17.12 7.77
N LYS A 107 -29.90 18.24 7.81
CA LYS A 107 -29.32 18.92 6.66
C LYS A 107 -27.81 18.95 6.79
N SER A 108 -27.13 18.76 5.66
CA SER A 108 -25.68 18.92 5.58
C SER A 108 -25.33 20.39 5.84
N PHE A 109 -24.18 20.63 6.47
CA PHE A 109 -23.62 21.96 6.65
C PHE A 109 -22.26 22.01 5.98
N ALA A 110 -22.16 22.80 4.91
CA ALA A 110 -20.96 22.92 4.12
C ALA A 110 -20.55 24.38 3.93
N PHE A 111 -19.25 24.64 3.91
CA PHE A 111 -18.68 25.96 3.66
C PHE A 111 -17.21 25.76 3.26
N ASN A 112 -16.77 26.39 2.17
CA ASN A 112 -15.50 26.07 1.53
C ASN A 112 -14.75 27.35 1.17
N PHE A 113 -13.42 27.29 1.15
CA PHE A 113 -12.54 28.42 0.88
C PHE A 113 -11.41 28.05 -0.07
N THR A 114 -10.98 29.00 -0.89
CA THR A 114 -9.83 28.87 -1.78
C THR A 114 -9.06 30.19 -1.86
N ASP A 115 -7.74 30.09 -2.02
CA ASP A 115 -6.85 31.22 -2.33
C ASP A 115 -6.87 31.60 -3.83
N GLU A 116 -7.66 30.90 -4.64
CA GLU A 116 -7.83 31.18 -6.06
C GLU A 116 -8.95 32.15 -6.38
N ASN A 117 -8.71 33.03 -7.38
CA ASN A 117 -9.77 33.86 -7.96
C ASN A 117 -10.62 33.07 -8.95
N ASN A 118 -9.97 32.20 -9.73
CA ASN A 118 -10.63 31.27 -10.61
C ASN A 118 -10.95 30.00 -9.82
N HIS A 119 -12.21 29.81 -9.44
CA HIS A 119 -12.60 28.62 -8.67
C HIS A 119 -12.47 27.29 -9.46
N ARG A 120 -12.17 27.34 -10.76
CA ARG A 120 -11.79 26.15 -11.56
C ARG A 120 -10.34 25.74 -11.38
N SER A 121 -9.49 26.61 -10.83
CA SER A 121 -8.09 26.29 -10.56
C SER A 121 -7.95 25.53 -9.25
N SER A 122 -7.01 24.58 -9.25
CA SER A 122 -6.50 23.91 -8.07
C SER A 122 -5.89 24.93 -7.11
N PRO A 123 -6.27 24.89 -5.81
CA PRO A 123 -5.72 25.81 -4.83
C PRO A 123 -4.31 25.43 -4.42
N ALA A 124 -3.50 26.45 -4.12
CA ALA A 124 -2.30 26.27 -3.30
C ALA A 124 -2.65 26.31 -1.80
N THR A 125 -3.78 26.91 -1.43
CA THR A 125 -4.30 26.91 -0.06
C THR A 125 -5.82 26.93 -0.05
N ALA A 126 -6.43 25.95 0.61
CA ALA A 126 -7.87 25.82 0.68
C ALA A 126 -8.32 25.11 1.95
N GLY A 127 -9.60 25.24 2.26
CA GLY A 127 -10.25 24.50 3.34
C GLY A 127 -11.67 24.13 2.91
N TYR A 128 -11.97 22.83 2.88
CA TYR A 128 -13.27 22.29 2.51
C TYR A 128 -13.91 21.58 3.71
N PHE A 129 -15.15 21.94 4.02
CA PHE A 129 -15.80 21.54 5.26
C PHE A 129 -17.18 20.98 4.94
N TRP A 130 -17.43 19.76 5.38
CA TRP A 130 -18.70 19.07 5.17
C TRP A 130 -19.13 18.32 6.42
N ARG A 131 -20.18 18.81 7.08
CA ARG A 131 -20.94 18.01 8.05
C ARG A 131 -22.04 17.31 7.28
N ASP A 132 -22.01 15.99 7.23
CA ASP A 132 -23.07 15.23 6.57
C ASP A 132 -24.42 15.42 7.28
N ALA A 133 -25.52 15.11 6.59
CA ALA A 133 -26.83 15.13 7.21
C ALA A 133 -27.02 13.89 8.08
N SER A 134 -27.33 14.08 9.37
CA SER A 134 -27.73 12.97 10.23
C SER A 134 -29.11 12.47 9.80
N ARG A 135 -29.17 11.28 9.22
CA ARG A 135 -30.42 10.64 8.77
C ARG A 135 -30.46 9.20 9.30
N ALA A 136 -31.63 8.74 9.72
CA ALA A 136 -31.83 7.41 10.31
C ALA A 136 -31.43 6.23 9.39
N TRP A 137 -31.23 6.47 8.09
CA TRP A 137 -30.81 5.46 7.11
C TRP A 137 -29.36 5.63 6.62
N SER A 138 -28.61 6.64 7.10
CA SER A 138 -27.24 6.94 6.66
C SER A 138 -26.33 7.34 7.81
N GLU A 139 -26.50 6.74 8.98
CA GLU A 139 -25.72 7.04 10.20
C GLU A 139 -24.23 6.69 10.07
N ASP A 140 -23.85 5.98 9.01
CA ASP A 140 -22.47 5.52 8.79
C ASP A 140 -21.62 6.39 7.87
N ASN A 141 -22.17 7.45 7.28
CA ASN A 141 -21.38 8.35 6.45
C ASN A 141 -20.42 9.21 7.28
N TYR A 142 -19.29 9.56 6.69
CA TYR A 142 -18.36 10.51 7.27
C TYR A 142 -18.75 11.96 6.96
N SER A 143 -18.61 12.81 7.97
CA SER A 143 -18.29 14.22 7.78
C SER A 143 -16.80 14.37 7.52
N TYR A 144 -16.37 15.46 6.89
CA TYR A 144 -14.96 15.67 6.62
C TYR A 144 -14.52 17.13 6.67
N LEU A 145 -13.22 17.30 6.96
CA LEU A 145 -12.46 18.52 6.71
C LEU A 145 -11.29 18.18 5.79
N GLN A 146 -11.06 18.95 4.73
CA GLN A 146 -9.87 18.84 3.88
C GLN A 146 -9.16 20.19 3.81
N PHE A 147 -7.85 20.16 3.94
CA PHE A 147 -7.00 21.33 3.84
C PHE A 147 -5.91 21.12 2.78
N TYR A 148 -5.68 22.13 1.95
CA TYR A 148 -4.47 22.25 1.15
C TYR A 148 -3.66 23.43 1.68
N TYR A 149 -2.34 23.33 1.59
CA TYR A 149 -1.41 24.37 2.04
C TYR A 149 -0.19 24.43 1.13
N ARG A 150 0.51 25.57 1.12
CA ARG A 150 1.70 25.74 0.28
C ARG A 150 2.83 24.86 0.81
N TRP A 151 3.52 24.15 -0.08
CA TRP A 151 4.64 23.28 0.30
C TRP A 151 5.77 24.04 0.98
N GLN A 152 6.15 25.20 0.43
CA GLN A 152 7.16 26.05 1.07
C GLN A 152 6.75 26.49 2.49
N TRP A 153 5.47 26.81 2.70
CA TRP A 153 5.00 27.16 4.04
C TRP A 153 5.15 25.97 5.01
N TRP A 154 4.84 24.75 4.55
CA TRP A 154 5.01 23.55 5.38
C TRP A 154 6.48 23.32 5.73
N LEU A 155 7.40 23.45 4.76
CA LEU A 155 8.85 23.33 4.99
C LEU A 155 9.33 24.27 6.11
N ASP A 156 8.79 25.49 6.13
CA ASP A 156 9.13 26.52 7.12
C ASP A 156 8.40 26.36 8.47
N ASN A 157 7.32 25.55 8.55
CA ASN A 157 6.38 25.53 9.67
C ASN A 157 5.94 24.13 10.14
N GLN A 158 6.75 23.10 9.93
CA GLN A 158 6.40 21.69 10.21
C GLN A 158 5.81 21.46 11.61
N ASP A 159 6.45 22.00 12.66
CA ASP A 159 5.98 21.82 14.05
C ASP A 159 4.69 22.58 14.36
N VAL A 160 4.45 23.69 13.66
CA VAL A 160 3.19 24.45 13.78
C VAL A 160 2.07 23.67 13.11
N TRP A 161 2.30 23.19 11.90
CA TRP A 161 1.36 22.36 11.15
C TRP A 161 0.99 21.08 11.92
N ARG A 162 1.99 20.39 12.46
CA ARG A 162 1.78 19.14 13.19
C ARG A 162 0.95 19.32 14.46
N ARG A 163 1.21 20.39 15.22
CA ARG A 163 0.37 20.74 16.37
C ARG A 163 -1.06 21.02 15.95
N PHE A 164 -1.26 21.73 14.84
CA PHE A 164 -2.60 21.93 14.28
C PHE A 164 -3.29 20.61 13.94
N VAL A 165 -2.60 19.66 13.30
CA VAL A 165 -3.17 18.33 12.97
C VAL A 165 -3.56 17.57 14.24
N CYS A 166 -2.66 17.46 15.21
CA CYS A 166 -2.93 16.75 16.47
C CYS A 166 -4.06 17.40 17.26
N ASP A 167 -4.06 18.73 17.40
CA ASP A 167 -5.13 19.47 18.08
C ASP A 167 -6.49 19.28 17.36
N THR A 168 -6.49 19.19 16.03
CA THR A 168 -7.70 18.94 15.24
C THR A 168 -8.22 17.52 15.45
N ILE A 169 -7.32 16.52 15.52
CA ILE A 169 -7.68 15.13 15.87
C ILE A 169 -8.32 15.08 17.25
N GLU A 170 -7.71 15.71 18.26
CA GLU A 170 -8.22 15.73 19.63
C GLU A 170 -9.59 16.42 19.76
N ARG A 171 -9.86 17.44 18.93
CA ARG A 171 -11.14 18.17 18.94
C ARG A 171 -12.25 17.41 18.23
N LEU A 172 -11.95 16.74 17.13
CA LEU A 172 -12.96 16.10 16.28
C LEU A 172 -13.16 14.62 16.59
N GLY A 173 -12.15 13.93 17.12
CA GLY A 173 -12.14 12.47 17.24
C GLY A 173 -12.37 11.77 15.89
N PRO A 174 -11.62 12.10 14.83
CA PRO A 174 -11.81 11.47 13.52
C PRO A 174 -11.52 9.98 13.59
N GLU A 175 -12.22 9.20 12.77
CA GLU A 175 -11.92 7.77 12.63
C GLU A 175 -10.70 7.55 11.72
N GLN A 176 -10.49 8.44 10.73
CA GLN A 176 -9.39 8.35 9.79
C GLN A 176 -8.85 9.75 9.46
N VAL A 177 -7.54 9.89 9.34
CA VAL A 177 -6.89 11.09 8.82
C VAL A 177 -5.79 10.70 7.86
N TYR A 178 -5.72 11.35 6.71
CA TYR A 178 -4.70 11.11 5.69
C TYR A 178 -4.00 12.42 5.33
N SER A 179 -2.70 12.35 5.08
CA SER A 179 -1.89 13.47 4.62
C SER A 179 -0.77 12.98 3.71
N GLY A 180 -0.44 13.79 2.71
CA GLY A 180 0.53 13.49 1.67
C GLY A 180 0.45 14.53 0.57
N PHE A 181 0.75 14.14 -0.67
CA PHE A 181 0.49 14.94 -1.87
C PHE A 181 -0.69 14.39 -2.64
N ALA A 182 -1.59 15.25 -3.07
CA ALA A 182 -2.72 14.92 -3.94
C ALA A 182 -2.86 15.97 -5.02
N MET A 183 -3.54 15.64 -6.11
CA MET A 183 -4.06 16.68 -6.99
C MET A 183 -5.05 17.54 -6.18
N ALA A 184 -4.77 18.84 -6.08
CA ALA A 184 -5.58 19.74 -5.30
C ALA A 184 -6.91 19.99 -6.00
N ASN A 185 -8.00 19.57 -5.37
CA ASN A 185 -9.32 19.69 -5.95
C ASN A 185 -9.73 21.18 -6.05
N PRO A 186 -10.09 21.68 -7.25
CA PRO A 186 -10.66 23.02 -7.39
C PRO A 186 -11.96 23.17 -6.59
N LEU A 187 -12.29 24.42 -6.25
CA LEU A 187 -13.53 24.72 -5.53
C LEU A 187 -14.77 24.43 -6.39
N GLU A 188 -14.67 24.64 -7.72
CA GLU A 188 -15.75 24.30 -8.64
C GLU A 188 -15.87 22.78 -8.80
N PHE A 189 -17.00 22.25 -8.33
CA PHE A 189 -17.32 20.83 -8.38
C PHE A 189 -17.13 20.19 -9.77
N GLY A 190 -17.46 20.91 -10.84
CA GLY A 190 -17.34 20.42 -12.22
C GLY A 190 -15.90 20.17 -12.68
N ALA A 191 -14.93 20.91 -12.13
CA ALA A 191 -13.52 20.83 -12.52
C ALA A 191 -12.80 19.57 -11.97
N ARG A 192 -13.47 18.81 -11.09
CA ARG A 192 -12.97 17.51 -10.60
C ARG A 192 -12.81 16.50 -11.73
N SER A 193 -13.60 16.61 -12.80
CA SER A 193 -13.51 15.72 -13.96
C SER A 193 -12.12 15.73 -14.58
N GLU A 194 -11.54 16.91 -14.78
CA GLU A 194 -10.20 17.10 -15.31
C GLU A 194 -9.12 16.66 -14.31
N VAL A 195 -9.33 16.91 -13.02
CA VAL A 195 -8.45 16.39 -11.96
C VAL A 195 -8.36 14.86 -11.99
N ALA A 196 -9.47 14.16 -12.27
CA ALA A 196 -9.48 12.68 -12.30
C ALA A 196 -8.67 12.12 -13.47
N VAL A 197 -8.59 12.86 -14.58
CA VAL A 197 -7.71 12.52 -15.71
C VAL A 197 -6.24 12.64 -15.29
N TRP A 198 -5.89 13.72 -14.58
CA TRP A 198 -4.55 13.89 -14.02
C TRP A 198 -4.18 12.83 -12.99
N ASP A 199 -5.08 12.52 -12.05
CA ASP A 199 -4.90 11.44 -11.06
C ASP A 199 -4.49 10.14 -11.78
N ARG A 200 -5.28 9.73 -12.78
CA ARG A 200 -5.00 8.48 -13.50
C ARG A 200 -3.72 8.55 -14.34
N ALA A 201 -3.41 9.69 -14.93
CA ALA A 201 -2.22 9.84 -15.79
C ALA A 201 -0.91 9.84 -15.00
N LEU A 202 -0.91 10.32 -13.75
CA LEU A 202 0.30 10.50 -12.93
C LEU A 202 0.60 9.29 -12.04
N THR A 203 -0.42 8.51 -11.66
CA THR A 203 -0.28 7.34 -10.78
C THR A 203 0.62 6.21 -11.31
N PRO A 204 0.87 6.06 -12.63
CA PRO A 204 1.91 5.16 -13.11
C PRO A 204 3.35 5.63 -12.89
N TYR A 205 3.55 6.86 -12.41
CA TYR A 205 4.88 7.47 -12.30
C TYR A 205 5.24 7.91 -10.89
N PHE A 206 4.26 8.06 -9.99
CA PHE A 206 4.46 8.52 -8.62
C PHE A 206 3.66 7.68 -7.63
N TYR A 207 4.31 6.81 -6.85
CA TYR A 207 3.65 5.96 -5.86
C TYR A 207 3.05 6.73 -4.68
N GLY A 208 3.62 7.90 -4.38
CA GLY A 208 3.26 8.78 -3.26
C GLY A 208 2.15 9.77 -3.58
N LEU A 209 1.71 9.85 -4.84
CA LEU A 209 0.48 10.56 -5.18
C LEU A 209 -0.69 9.90 -4.43
N ASP A 210 -1.57 10.69 -3.86
CA ASP A 210 -2.78 10.25 -3.20
C ASP A 210 -4.00 10.65 -4.02
N THR A 211 -4.98 9.76 -4.12
CA THR A 211 -6.26 10.06 -4.78
C THR A 211 -7.26 10.46 -3.71
N ASP A 212 -7.11 11.64 -3.12
CA ASP A 212 -8.00 12.11 -2.05
C ASP A 212 -9.15 12.94 -2.61
N TYR A 213 -10.36 12.35 -2.61
CA TYR A 213 -11.59 13.03 -3.01
C TYR A 213 -12.71 12.80 -1.98
N PRO A 214 -12.73 13.59 -0.90
CA PRO A 214 -13.62 13.31 0.25
C PRO A 214 -15.10 13.26 -0.12
N PHE A 215 -15.54 14.13 -1.04
CA PHE A 215 -16.92 14.11 -1.52
C PHE A 215 -17.31 12.78 -2.16
N GLY A 216 -16.41 12.12 -2.89
CA GLY A 216 -16.66 10.81 -3.49
C GLY A 216 -16.38 9.63 -2.57
N MET A 217 -15.81 9.85 -1.39
CA MET A 217 -15.32 8.76 -0.52
C MET A 217 -15.96 8.71 0.86
N HIS A 218 -16.72 9.73 1.25
CA HIS A 218 -17.29 9.85 2.60
C HIS A 218 -18.52 8.96 2.84
N LEU A 219 -19.10 8.37 1.79
CA LEU A 219 -20.33 7.59 1.89
C LEU A 219 -20.04 6.13 2.21
N THR A 220 -21.00 5.42 2.81
CA THR A 220 -20.95 3.95 2.85
C THR A 220 -21.41 3.40 1.48
N PRO A 221 -20.72 2.43 0.87
CA PRO A 221 -19.71 1.55 1.46
C PRO A 221 -18.24 1.95 1.25
N ASP A 222 -17.89 3.21 0.97
CA ASP A 222 -16.51 3.65 0.70
C ASP A 222 -15.63 3.69 1.96
N LEU A 223 -15.02 4.84 2.31
CA LEU A 223 -14.09 4.91 3.44
C LEU A 223 -14.69 4.50 4.80
N PRO A 224 -15.99 4.69 5.10
CA PRO A 224 -16.57 4.11 6.31
C PRO A 224 -16.39 2.58 6.44
N SER A 225 -16.23 1.86 5.34
CA SER A 225 -16.11 0.39 5.33
C SER A 225 -14.66 -0.13 5.38
N GLY A 226 -13.65 0.74 5.25
CA GLY A 226 -12.25 0.31 5.29
C GLY A 226 -11.27 1.44 5.04
N LEU A 227 -9.98 1.11 5.16
CA LEU A 227 -8.90 2.08 4.97
C LEU A 227 -8.43 2.12 3.51
N ARG A 228 -7.81 3.24 3.11
CA ARG A 228 -6.99 3.31 1.91
C ARG A 228 -5.50 3.36 2.28
N PRO A 229 -4.58 2.91 1.41
CA PRO A 229 -3.15 2.92 1.72
C PRO A 229 -2.63 4.35 1.89
N PRO A 230 -2.06 4.71 3.05
CA PRO A 230 -1.45 6.02 3.26
C PRO A 230 -0.13 6.17 2.49
N THR A 231 0.20 7.40 2.11
CA THR A 231 1.48 7.73 1.44
C THR A 231 2.48 8.42 2.36
N TRP A 232 2.01 9.13 3.38
CA TRP A 232 2.87 9.78 4.38
C TRP A 232 2.23 9.82 5.77
N GLY A 233 1.46 10.87 6.09
CA GLY A 233 0.87 11.09 7.40
C GLY A 233 -0.47 10.35 7.52
N PHE A 234 -0.66 9.58 8.59
CA PHE A 234 -1.85 8.77 8.80
C PHE A 234 -2.26 8.72 10.27
N PHE A 235 -3.55 8.89 10.54
CA PHE A 235 -4.12 8.64 11.86
C PHE A 235 -4.77 7.26 11.92
N LEU A 236 -4.17 6.37 12.70
CA LEU A 236 -4.77 5.10 13.08
C LEU A 236 -5.57 5.32 14.37
N SER A 237 -6.88 5.53 14.24
CA SER A 237 -7.76 5.61 15.41
C SER A 237 -7.81 4.27 16.16
N ASP A 238 -8.15 4.33 17.46
CA ASP A 238 -8.33 3.12 18.25
C ASP A 238 -9.40 2.19 17.66
N LEU A 239 -10.46 2.76 17.08
CA LEU A 239 -11.51 2.02 16.38
C LEU A 239 -10.95 1.10 15.29
N TRP A 240 -10.02 1.60 14.47
CA TRP A 240 -9.41 0.81 13.40
C TRP A 240 -8.30 -0.11 13.93
N ARG A 241 -7.50 0.36 14.88
CA ARG A 241 -6.47 -0.45 15.54
C ARG A 241 -7.07 -1.70 16.19
N GLU A 242 -8.18 -1.57 16.91
CA GLU A 242 -8.84 -2.67 17.60
C GLU A 242 -9.31 -3.77 16.64
N LYS A 243 -9.68 -3.43 15.40
CA LYS A 243 -10.00 -4.40 14.35
C LYS A 243 -8.80 -5.26 13.92
N LEU A 244 -7.57 -4.80 14.16
CA LEU A 244 -6.34 -5.59 13.98
C LEU A 244 -6.03 -6.49 15.19
N SER A 245 -6.78 -6.36 16.29
CA SER A 245 -6.47 -7.03 17.57
C SER A 245 -5.05 -6.72 18.08
N LEU A 246 -4.57 -5.49 17.86
CA LEU A 246 -3.24 -5.05 18.27
C LEU A 246 -3.33 -3.94 19.31
N GLU A 247 -2.48 -3.97 20.32
CA GLU A 247 -2.27 -2.83 21.23
C GLU A 247 -1.42 -1.72 20.58
N ARG A 248 -1.50 -0.49 21.12
CA ARG A 248 -0.73 0.66 20.60
C ARG A 248 0.79 0.40 20.62
N ASP A 249 1.29 -0.30 21.64
CA ASP A 249 2.71 -0.70 21.70
C ASP A 249 3.08 -1.74 20.65
N ALA A 250 2.13 -2.61 20.26
CA ALA A 250 2.35 -3.58 19.19
C ALA A 250 2.43 -2.90 17.82
N VAL A 251 1.65 -1.85 17.58
CA VAL A 251 1.78 -1.00 16.37
C VAL A 251 3.20 -0.40 16.31
N ARG A 252 3.69 0.15 17.43
CA ARG A 252 5.07 0.67 17.51
C ARG A 252 6.12 -0.41 17.24
N ALA A 253 5.91 -1.62 17.76
CA ALA A 253 6.81 -2.76 17.59
C ALA A 253 6.83 -3.31 16.15
N VAL A 254 5.74 -3.20 15.40
CA VAL A 254 5.69 -3.54 13.97
C VAL A 254 6.36 -2.46 13.12
N LEU A 255 6.16 -1.19 13.46
CA LEU A 255 6.68 -0.03 12.73
C LEU A 255 8.03 0.46 13.30
N VAL A 256 8.90 -0.44 13.74
CA VAL A 256 10.23 -0.09 14.30
C VAL A 256 11.17 0.28 13.16
N ASP A 257 11.06 1.51 12.68
CA ASP A 257 12.01 2.16 11.78
C ASP A 257 12.33 3.56 12.35
N PRO A 258 13.61 3.96 12.46
CA PRO A 258 14.00 5.25 13.03
C PRO A 258 13.49 6.47 12.24
N ARG A 259 13.07 6.27 10.98
CA ARG A 259 12.46 7.31 10.14
C ARG A 259 10.97 7.49 10.41
N ILE A 260 10.31 6.51 11.04
CA ILE A 260 8.88 6.57 11.37
C ILE A 260 8.70 7.26 12.71
N ARG A 261 7.79 8.24 12.74
CA ARG A 261 7.40 8.95 13.96
C ARG A 261 5.96 8.61 14.32
N ILE A 262 5.73 8.28 15.58
CA ILE A 262 4.40 7.90 16.09
C ILE A 262 4.08 8.69 17.37
N ASP A 263 3.07 9.54 17.30
CA ASP A 263 2.52 10.28 18.45
C ASP A 263 1.26 9.59 18.97
N ASP A 264 1.21 9.35 20.29
CA ASP A 264 -0.03 8.88 20.93
C ASP A 264 -0.95 10.06 21.22
N LEU A 265 -2.19 9.94 20.76
CA LEU A 265 -3.29 10.87 21.01
C LEU A 265 -4.36 10.14 21.85
N ASN A 266 -5.33 10.86 22.39
CA ASN A 266 -6.37 10.24 23.24
C ASN A 266 -7.18 9.19 22.48
N CYS A 267 -7.43 9.40 21.19
CA CYS A 267 -8.29 8.55 20.35
C CYS A 267 -7.54 7.67 19.34
N GLY A 268 -6.22 7.58 19.39
CA GLY A 268 -5.43 6.75 18.49
C GLY A 268 -3.97 7.17 18.37
N GLN A 269 -3.34 6.85 17.23
CA GLN A 269 -1.93 7.15 16.96
C GLN A 269 -1.77 7.89 15.64
N TRP A 270 -1.07 9.03 15.67
CA TRP A 270 -0.64 9.74 14.46
C TRP A 270 0.72 9.19 14.02
N ILE A 271 0.82 8.76 12.77
CA ILE A 271 1.97 8.06 12.18
C ILE A 271 2.48 8.88 11.00
N GLU A 272 3.76 9.25 11.01
CA GLU A 272 4.45 9.92 9.90
C GLU A 272 5.53 9.00 9.33
N LEU A 273 5.47 8.74 8.02
CA LEU A 273 6.44 7.92 7.30
C LEU A 273 7.61 8.76 6.79
N GLY A 274 8.71 8.81 7.52
CA GLY A 274 9.85 9.64 7.15
C GLY A 274 9.68 11.10 7.57
N ALA A 275 10.67 11.92 7.21
CA ALA A 275 10.74 13.31 7.68
C ALA A 275 9.72 14.23 6.99
N GLN A 276 9.22 13.86 5.81
CA GLN A 276 8.38 14.70 4.96
C GLN A 276 7.53 13.85 3.99
N PRO A 277 6.43 14.38 3.43
CA PRO A 277 5.73 13.71 2.35
C PRO A 277 6.59 13.65 1.08
N GLU A 278 6.44 12.58 0.30
CA GLU A 278 7.16 12.37 -0.96
C GLU A 278 6.22 11.81 -2.03
N LEU A 279 6.51 12.12 -3.29
CA LEU A 279 5.77 11.58 -4.45
C LEU A 279 6.25 10.19 -4.88
N TYR A 280 7.43 9.74 -4.42
CA TYR A 280 8.03 8.44 -4.74
C TYR A 280 8.00 8.10 -6.24
N PRO A 281 8.88 8.73 -7.05
CA PRO A 281 9.01 8.39 -8.46
C PRO A 281 9.19 6.89 -8.66
N VAL A 282 8.47 6.31 -9.62
CA VAL A 282 8.46 4.85 -9.83
C VAL A 282 9.84 4.32 -10.22
N GLU A 283 10.64 5.12 -10.93
CA GLU A 283 12.02 4.79 -11.29
C GLU A 283 12.95 4.55 -10.08
N ASP A 284 12.61 5.09 -8.90
CA ASP A 284 13.39 4.92 -7.67
C ASP A 284 13.03 3.63 -6.92
N GLY A 285 12.03 2.90 -7.41
CA GLY A 285 11.52 1.66 -6.81
C GLY A 285 10.36 1.88 -5.86
N VAL A 286 9.80 0.77 -5.37
CA VAL A 286 8.64 0.81 -4.45
C VAL A 286 9.12 1.28 -3.07
N PRO A 287 8.48 2.30 -2.46
CA PRO A 287 9.01 2.92 -1.25
C PRO A 287 8.84 2.03 0.00
N GLU A 288 9.92 1.89 0.76
CA GLU A 288 10.01 0.97 1.91
C GLU A 288 9.02 1.29 3.04
N LEU A 289 8.90 2.57 3.43
CA LEU A 289 8.07 2.96 4.58
C LEU A 289 6.56 2.78 4.31
N PRO A 290 6.03 3.17 3.13
CA PRO A 290 4.67 2.81 2.74
C PRO A 290 4.42 1.30 2.65
N ILE A 291 5.39 0.49 2.20
CA ILE A 291 5.26 -0.99 2.23
C ILE A 291 5.09 -1.47 3.67
N LEU A 292 5.95 -1.02 4.59
CA LEU A 292 5.92 -1.44 5.98
C LEU A 292 4.57 -1.11 6.64
N LEU A 293 4.07 0.12 6.46
CA LEU A 293 2.75 0.50 6.96
C LEU A 293 1.62 -0.27 6.26
N ASN A 294 1.71 -0.48 4.95
CA ASN A 294 0.71 -1.24 4.20
C ASN A 294 0.61 -2.69 4.68
N GLN A 295 1.71 -3.35 5.06
CA GLN A 295 1.67 -4.71 5.62
C GLN A 295 0.81 -4.78 6.90
N LEU A 296 0.92 -3.77 7.76
CA LEU A 296 0.09 -3.65 8.97
C LEU A 296 -1.39 -3.39 8.64
N LEU A 297 -1.65 -2.49 7.68
CA LEU A 297 -3.01 -2.00 7.38
C LEU A 297 -3.76 -2.84 6.35
N ARG A 298 -3.09 -3.73 5.60
CA ARG A 298 -3.69 -4.55 4.53
C ARG A 298 -4.97 -5.28 4.96
N PRO A 299 -5.07 -5.86 6.19
CA PRO A 299 -6.31 -6.51 6.63
C PRO A 299 -7.51 -5.56 6.78
N LEU A 300 -7.28 -4.26 6.97
CA LEU A 300 -8.32 -3.24 7.09
C LEU A 300 -8.62 -2.53 5.77
N ARG A 301 -7.84 -2.78 4.72
CA ARG A 301 -7.93 -2.04 3.47
C ARG A 301 -9.26 -2.32 2.78
N HIS A 302 -9.95 -1.26 2.36
CA HIS A 302 -11.12 -1.41 1.50
C HIS A 302 -10.66 -1.78 0.07
N SER A 303 -10.71 -3.08 -0.23
CA SER A 303 -10.23 -3.61 -1.51
C SER A 303 -11.06 -3.23 -2.73
N LYS A 304 -12.23 -2.59 -2.55
CA LYS A 304 -13.11 -2.15 -3.64
C LYS A 304 -13.45 -0.66 -3.54
N LEU A 305 -12.65 0.11 -2.80
CA LEU A 305 -12.85 1.55 -2.71
C LEU A 305 -12.84 2.15 -4.13
N ASP A 306 -13.90 2.86 -4.45
CA ASP A 306 -14.10 3.45 -5.75
C ASP A 306 -13.29 4.76 -5.86
N LEU A 307 -12.29 4.78 -6.73
CA LEU A 307 -11.45 5.96 -7.01
C LEU A 307 -11.89 6.68 -8.29
N LEU A 308 -12.99 6.26 -8.91
CA LEU A 308 -13.46 6.78 -10.19
C LEU A 308 -13.78 8.27 -10.07
N GLY A 309 -14.46 8.68 -8.98
CA GLY A 309 -14.91 10.06 -8.72
C GLY A 309 -15.91 10.58 -9.75
N PHE A 310 -15.47 10.66 -11.01
CA PHE A 310 -16.24 10.85 -12.23
C PHE A 310 -15.89 9.71 -13.20
N GLY A 311 -16.86 8.81 -13.43
CA GLY A 311 -16.66 7.65 -14.30
C GLY A 311 -16.45 8.02 -15.77
N GLU A 312 -15.72 7.17 -16.47
CA GLU A 312 -15.58 7.21 -17.93
C GLU A 312 -16.94 7.02 -18.61
N TRP A 313 -17.14 7.68 -19.74
CA TRP A 313 -18.35 7.55 -20.56
C TRP A 313 -17.98 7.13 -21.99
N ASP A 314 -18.96 6.64 -22.74
CA ASP A 314 -18.77 6.23 -24.13
C ASP A 314 -18.20 7.37 -24.98
N GLY A 315 -16.96 7.18 -25.45
CA GLY A 315 -16.24 8.16 -26.27
C GLY A 315 -15.49 9.23 -25.46
N ASP A 316 -15.22 9.03 -24.17
CA ASP A 316 -14.22 9.83 -23.46
C ASP A 316 -12.84 9.62 -24.10
N PRO A 317 -12.17 10.67 -24.59
CA PRO A 317 -10.84 10.55 -25.15
C PRO A 317 -9.72 10.51 -24.08
N ASN A 318 -10.07 10.51 -22.79
CA ASN A 318 -9.13 10.55 -21.67
C ASN A 318 -9.15 9.24 -20.89
N GLU A 319 -7.97 8.81 -20.44
CA GLU A 319 -7.87 7.67 -19.54
C GLU A 319 -8.28 8.09 -18.13
N ARG A 320 -9.18 7.31 -17.51
CA ARG A 320 -9.62 7.47 -16.13
C ARG A 320 -9.36 6.19 -15.36
N PHE A 321 -9.43 6.27 -14.04
CA PHE A 321 -9.47 5.05 -13.26
C PHE A 321 -10.62 4.18 -13.77
N THR A 322 -10.37 2.89 -13.81
CA THR A 322 -11.41 1.86 -13.87
C THR A 322 -11.50 1.23 -12.49
N LEU A 323 -12.52 0.41 -12.23
CA LEU A 323 -12.58 -0.35 -10.97
C LEU A 323 -11.34 -1.25 -10.82
N ALA A 324 -10.90 -1.90 -11.90
CA ALA A 324 -9.70 -2.74 -11.89
C ALA A 324 -8.44 -1.94 -11.58
N ASP A 325 -8.27 -0.77 -12.21
CA ASP A 325 -7.14 0.11 -11.90
C ASP A 325 -7.18 0.62 -10.47
N SER A 326 -8.36 0.96 -9.95
CA SER A 326 -8.53 1.39 -8.56
C SER A 326 -8.04 0.31 -7.60
N GLN A 327 -8.42 -0.94 -7.83
CA GLN A 327 -7.98 -2.08 -7.01
C GLN A 327 -6.47 -2.28 -7.07
N ARG A 328 -5.88 -2.23 -8.27
CA ARG A 328 -4.42 -2.38 -8.47
C ARG A 328 -3.65 -1.23 -7.82
N TRP A 329 -4.16 0.00 -7.91
CA TRP A 329 -3.60 1.17 -7.28
C TRP A 329 -3.66 1.13 -5.75
N LEU A 330 -4.78 0.68 -5.19
CA LEU A 330 -4.92 0.44 -3.75
C LEU A 330 -4.00 -0.70 -3.28
N ALA A 331 -3.64 -1.63 -4.15
CA ALA A 331 -2.67 -2.70 -3.89
C ALA A 331 -1.23 -2.33 -4.29
N ARG A 332 -0.91 -1.06 -4.62
CA ARG A 332 0.41 -0.68 -5.17
C ARG A 332 1.61 -1.02 -4.26
N PHE A 333 1.39 -1.13 -2.96
CA PHE A 333 2.39 -1.46 -1.94
C PHE A 333 2.35 -2.92 -1.47
N ASP A 334 1.53 -3.77 -2.10
CA ASP A 334 1.54 -5.21 -1.83
C ASP A 334 2.77 -5.86 -2.47
N GLU A 335 3.24 -6.96 -1.87
CA GLU A 335 4.37 -7.74 -2.40
C GLU A 335 4.08 -8.27 -3.82
N ASP A 336 2.83 -8.67 -4.07
CA ASP A 336 2.34 -9.19 -5.36
C ASP A 336 1.78 -8.10 -6.28
N SER A 337 2.02 -6.83 -5.97
CA SER A 337 1.52 -5.70 -6.74
C SER A 337 2.07 -5.65 -8.17
N ASP A 338 1.19 -5.30 -9.12
CA ASP A 338 1.50 -5.11 -10.53
C ASP A 338 1.24 -3.70 -11.04
N TRP A 339 1.14 -2.73 -10.13
CA TRP A 339 0.96 -1.33 -10.45
C TRP A 339 2.27 -0.53 -10.32
N PRO A 340 2.71 0.26 -11.30
CA PRO A 340 2.28 0.21 -12.69
C PRO A 340 2.76 -1.09 -13.33
N THR A 341 2.50 -1.25 -14.62
CA THR A 341 2.92 -2.43 -15.38
C THR A 341 4.43 -2.69 -15.22
N PRO A 342 4.88 -3.96 -15.28
CA PRO A 342 6.30 -4.32 -15.16
C PRO A 342 7.21 -3.53 -16.13
N GLN A 343 6.70 -3.20 -17.31
CA GLN A 343 7.40 -2.37 -18.30
C GLN A 343 7.72 -0.98 -17.76
N ILE A 344 6.78 -0.33 -17.09
CA ILE A 344 6.96 1.01 -16.50
C ILE A 344 7.85 0.92 -15.25
N ARG A 345 7.76 -0.17 -14.48
CA ARG A 345 8.64 -0.45 -13.33
C ARG A 345 10.12 -0.70 -13.71
N GLY A 346 10.47 -0.74 -15.00
CA GLY A 346 11.85 -0.97 -15.44
C GLY A 346 12.37 -2.41 -15.22
N ARG A 347 11.48 -3.40 -15.07
CA ARG A 347 11.84 -4.83 -14.96
C ARG A 347 11.07 -5.67 -15.99
N ALA A 348 11.79 -6.31 -16.90
CA ALA A 348 11.22 -7.42 -17.68
C ALA A 348 10.77 -8.53 -16.71
N PRO A 349 9.56 -9.08 -16.86
CA PRO A 349 9.13 -10.20 -16.04
C PRO A 349 9.83 -11.48 -16.54
N ASP A 350 10.89 -11.91 -15.86
CA ASP A 350 11.32 -13.30 -15.96
C ASP A 350 10.47 -14.16 -15.03
N ALA A 351 9.19 -14.29 -15.39
CA ALA A 351 8.34 -15.46 -15.15
C ALA A 351 6.97 -15.23 -15.82
N PRO A 352 6.40 -16.22 -16.52
CA PRO A 352 5.02 -16.13 -16.96
C PRO A 352 4.10 -16.07 -15.74
N ARG A 353 3.23 -15.06 -15.76
CA ARG A 353 2.19 -14.82 -14.75
C ARG A 353 1.11 -15.90 -14.87
N ILE A 354 0.76 -16.52 -13.74
CA ILE A 354 -0.45 -17.35 -13.60
C ILE A 354 -1.60 -16.39 -13.25
N GLU A 355 -2.72 -16.43 -13.97
CA GLU A 355 -3.90 -15.63 -13.65
C GLU A 355 -4.47 -16.02 -12.27
N PRO A 356 -4.92 -15.06 -11.43
CA PRO A 356 -5.50 -15.40 -10.14
C PRO A 356 -6.85 -16.09 -10.33
N ALA A 357 -6.94 -17.33 -9.85
CA ALA A 357 -8.17 -18.10 -9.85
C ALA A 357 -9.19 -17.55 -8.85
N ALA A 358 -10.49 -17.71 -9.16
CA ALA A 358 -11.59 -17.31 -8.29
C ALA A 358 -11.42 -17.91 -6.89
N SER A 359 -11.42 -17.07 -5.85
CA SER A 359 -11.15 -17.52 -4.47
C SER A 359 -12.39 -18.05 -3.74
N HIS A 360 -13.59 -17.89 -4.29
CA HIS A 360 -14.87 -18.28 -3.67
C HIS A 360 -15.95 -18.63 -4.70
N VAL A 361 -16.85 -19.56 -4.36
CA VAL A 361 -17.95 -20.08 -5.21
C VAL A 361 -19.17 -20.37 -4.34
N ILE A 362 -20.38 -20.07 -4.83
CA ILE A 362 -21.63 -20.38 -4.12
C ILE A 362 -22.01 -21.85 -4.37
N GLY A 363 -22.43 -22.57 -3.34
CA GLY A 363 -22.94 -23.95 -3.47
C GLY A 363 -24.15 -23.99 -4.39
N GLY A 364 -24.12 -24.90 -5.36
CA GLY A 364 -25.03 -24.99 -6.49
C GLY A 364 -24.41 -24.54 -7.83
N GLU A 365 -23.32 -23.77 -7.79
CA GLU A 365 -22.60 -23.32 -8.99
C GLU A 365 -21.46 -24.28 -9.37
N PRO A 366 -21.06 -24.32 -10.65
CA PRO A 366 -19.93 -25.13 -11.11
C PRO A 366 -18.59 -24.58 -10.59
N CYS A 367 -17.69 -25.49 -10.23
CA CYS A 367 -16.37 -25.19 -9.73
C CYS A 367 -15.53 -24.48 -10.82
N PRO A 368 -14.97 -23.29 -10.57
CA PRO A 368 -14.25 -22.52 -11.56
C PRO A 368 -12.83 -23.05 -11.79
N LEU A 369 -12.27 -23.79 -10.83
CA LEU A 369 -10.91 -24.33 -10.89
C LEU A 369 -10.79 -25.66 -10.13
N THR A 370 -10.21 -26.67 -10.77
CA THR A 370 -9.88 -27.95 -10.13
C THR A 370 -8.95 -27.73 -8.94
N GLY A 371 -9.34 -28.20 -7.76
CA GLY A 371 -8.51 -28.11 -6.55
C GLY A 371 -9.27 -28.41 -5.28
N TRP A 372 -8.62 -28.19 -4.13
CA TRP A 372 -9.21 -28.31 -2.80
C TRP A 372 -9.95 -27.03 -2.41
N TRP A 373 -11.17 -27.20 -1.93
CA TRP A 373 -12.04 -26.13 -1.48
C TRP A 373 -12.58 -26.47 -0.09
N ARG A 374 -12.85 -25.44 0.70
CA ARG A 374 -13.39 -25.60 2.06
C ARG A 374 -14.63 -24.76 2.25
N THR A 375 -15.52 -25.17 3.15
CA THR A 375 -16.70 -24.40 3.51
C THR A 375 -16.93 -24.38 5.01
N THR A 376 -17.41 -23.25 5.52
CA THR A 376 -17.82 -23.11 6.93
C THR A 376 -19.26 -23.54 7.17
N ALA A 377 -20.03 -23.82 6.10
CA ALA A 377 -21.41 -24.30 6.20
C ALA A 377 -21.53 -25.67 6.87
N LYS A 378 -20.42 -26.42 6.96
CA LYS A 378 -20.30 -27.69 7.66
C LYS A 378 -18.90 -27.78 8.29
N HIS A 379 -18.84 -28.11 9.59
CA HIS A 379 -17.59 -28.13 10.36
C HIS A 379 -16.52 -29.00 9.69
N ASP A 380 -15.30 -28.48 9.56
CA ASP A 380 -14.11 -29.14 8.98
C ASP A 380 -14.32 -29.82 7.62
N THR A 381 -15.10 -29.20 6.73
CA THR A 381 -15.29 -29.76 5.38
C THR A 381 -14.30 -29.15 4.39
N ARG A 382 -13.36 -29.99 3.94
CA ARG A 382 -12.37 -29.71 2.89
C ARG A 382 -12.46 -30.82 1.85
N GLU A 383 -12.77 -30.46 0.62
CA GLU A 383 -13.06 -31.42 -0.47
C GLU A 383 -12.38 -30.97 -1.77
N HIS A 384 -11.97 -31.93 -2.60
CA HIS A 384 -11.40 -31.66 -3.92
C HIS A 384 -12.51 -31.70 -4.97
N PHE A 385 -12.56 -30.68 -5.81
CA PHE A 385 -13.51 -30.58 -6.92
C PHE A 385 -12.76 -30.43 -8.23
N ASP A 386 -13.28 -31.00 -9.31
CA ASP A 386 -12.81 -30.73 -10.66
C ASP A 386 -13.50 -29.50 -11.26
N GLN A 387 -12.82 -28.77 -12.16
CA GLN A 387 -13.37 -27.63 -12.86
C GLN A 387 -14.65 -28.04 -13.62
N GLY A 388 -15.72 -27.29 -13.41
CA GLY A 388 -17.06 -27.55 -13.95
C GLY A 388 -17.94 -28.42 -13.06
N GLU A 389 -17.39 -29.06 -12.02
CA GLU A 389 -18.15 -29.88 -11.07
C GLU A 389 -19.03 -29.00 -10.18
N VAL A 390 -20.31 -29.34 -10.03
CA VAL A 390 -21.26 -28.53 -9.25
C VAL A 390 -20.99 -28.71 -7.75
N MET A 391 -20.66 -27.62 -7.08
CA MET A 391 -20.33 -27.65 -5.65
C MET A 391 -21.60 -27.83 -4.80
N PRO A 392 -21.60 -28.69 -3.78
CA PRO A 392 -22.82 -28.99 -3.03
C PRO A 392 -23.27 -27.80 -2.17
N SER A 393 -24.59 -27.63 -2.03
CA SER A 393 -25.20 -26.71 -1.07
C SER A 393 -25.79 -27.48 0.11
N PHE A 394 -25.59 -26.97 1.32
CA PHE A 394 -26.12 -27.56 2.54
C PHE A 394 -27.29 -26.70 3.03
N HIS A 395 -28.50 -27.28 2.99
CA HIS A 395 -29.71 -26.68 3.52
C HIS A 395 -30.32 -27.63 4.55
N THR A 396 -30.71 -27.12 5.72
CA THR A 396 -31.51 -27.87 6.70
C THR A 396 -32.67 -26.99 7.17
N ASP A 397 -33.71 -27.59 7.72
CA ASP A 397 -34.92 -26.88 8.19
C ASP A 397 -34.66 -25.84 9.30
N THR A 398 -33.42 -25.74 9.81
CA THR A 398 -33.03 -24.83 10.90
C THR A 398 -31.86 -23.90 10.57
N LEU A 399 -31.20 -24.03 9.40
CA LEU A 399 -30.12 -23.15 8.95
C LEU A 399 -30.51 -22.49 7.62
N HIS A 400 -30.79 -21.19 7.67
CA HIS A 400 -31.04 -20.37 6.48
C HIS A 400 -29.79 -19.53 6.16
N GLY A 401 -29.09 -19.90 5.08
CA GLY A 401 -27.91 -19.21 4.57
C GLY A 401 -27.38 -19.86 3.28
N LEU A 402 -26.66 -19.09 2.45
CA LEU A 402 -25.99 -19.61 1.25
C LEU A 402 -24.75 -20.40 1.66
N THR A 403 -24.54 -21.59 1.07
CA THR A 403 -23.28 -22.33 1.22
C THR A 403 -22.22 -21.64 0.38
N LEU A 404 -21.11 -21.22 0.98
CA LEU A 404 -19.99 -20.60 0.27
C LEU A 404 -18.77 -21.53 0.37
N TRP A 405 -18.25 -21.93 -0.78
CA TRP A 405 -16.99 -22.66 -0.93
C TRP A 405 -15.86 -21.66 -1.17
N GLN A 406 -14.77 -21.82 -0.45
CA GLN A 406 -13.59 -20.97 -0.53
C GLN A 406 -12.41 -21.80 -1.00
N TRP A 407 -11.57 -21.24 -1.87
CA TRP A 407 -10.33 -21.88 -2.31
C TRP A 407 -9.46 -22.16 -1.09
N ASP A 408 -9.06 -23.41 -0.91
CA ASP A 408 -8.17 -23.75 0.19
C ASP A 408 -6.74 -23.31 -0.18
N THR A 409 -6.08 -22.54 0.67
CA THR A 409 -4.69 -22.16 0.42
C THR A 409 -3.76 -23.36 0.46
N ASP A 410 -4.15 -24.43 1.18
CA ASP A 410 -3.51 -25.72 1.07
C ASP A 410 -4.20 -26.53 -0.04
N GLN A 411 -3.46 -26.86 -1.10
CA GLN A 411 -3.94 -27.62 -2.26
C GLN A 411 -3.44 -29.07 -2.27
N ARG A 412 -2.81 -29.52 -1.18
CA ARG A 412 -2.26 -30.88 -1.09
C ARG A 412 -3.35 -31.85 -0.63
N GLU A 413 -3.34 -33.10 -1.06
CA GLU A 413 -4.19 -34.12 -0.41
C GLU A 413 -3.89 -34.13 1.11
N PRO A 414 -4.89 -34.41 1.99
CA PRO A 414 -4.62 -34.55 3.42
C PRO A 414 -3.60 -35.69 3.67
N SER A 415 -2.32 -35.36 3.65
CA SER A 415 -1.25 -36.30 3.95
C SER A 415 -1.14 -36.42 5.46
N ALA A 416 -1.10 -37.64 5.97
CA ALA A 416 -0.53 -37.87 7.30
C ALA A 416 0.86 -37.22 7.35
N MET A 417 1.09 -36.33 8.32
CA MET A 417 2.28 -35.48 8.46
C MET A 417 3.59 -36.17 8.02
N PRO A 418 4.37 -35.61 7.09
CA PRO A 418 5.71 -36.11 6.80
C PRO A 418 6.69 -35.69 7.90
N GLN A 419 7.39 -36.65 8.51
CA GLN A 419 8.55 -36.39 9.36
C GLN A 419 9.74 -35.95 8.49
N GLU A 420 10.50 -34.94 8.92
CA GLU A 420 11.72 -34.53 8.22
C GLU A 420 12.72 -35.70 8.06
N PRO A 421 13.39 -35.84 6.89
CA PRO A 421 14.40 -36.87 6.68
C PRO A 421 15.60 -36.71 7.64
N ALA A 422 16.09 -37.81 8.20
CA ALA A 422 17.19 -37.81 9.17
C ALA A 422 18.45 -37.12 8.61
N ARG A 423 19.15 -36.36 9.47
CA ARG A 423 20.42 -35.67 9.13
C ARG A 423 21.67 -36.46 9.55
N ILE A 424 21.47 -37.62 10.17
CA ILE A 424 22.54 -38.54 10.61
C ILE A 424 22.12 -39.95 10.17
N ALA A 425 23.07 -40.71 9.62
CA ALA A 425 22.88 -42.10 9.21
C ALA A 425 24.21 -42.87 9.34
N ASN A 426 24.17 -44.20 9.38
CA ASN A 426 25.39 -45.01 9.51
C ASN A 426 25.84 -45.57 8.15
N SER A 427 27.09 -46.04 8.11
CA SER A 427 27.62 -46.71 6.92
C SER A 427 26.78 -47.95 6.58
N GLY A 428 26.38 -48.07 5.32
CA GLY A 428 25.48 -49.11 4.82
C GLY A 428 24.01 -48.69 4.78
N ASP A 429 23.62 -47.64 5.49
CA ASP A 429 22.27 -47.09 5.40
C ASP A 429 22.09 -46.30 4.08
N PRO A 430 20.89 -46.32 3.49
CA PRO A 430 20.57 -45.47 2.34
C PRO A 430 20.61 -44.00 2.77
N ALA A 431 21.32 -43.16 2.01
CA ALA A 431 21.46 -41.74 2.30
C ALA A 431 20.07 -41.06 2.32
N PRO A 432 19.59 -40.54 3.47
CA PRO A 432 18.28 -39.90 3.58
C PRO A 432 18.23 -38.53 2.87
N ARG A 433 19.39 -38.01 2.48
CA ARG A 433 19.60 -36.70 1.85
C ARG A 433 20.74 -36.80 0.83
N THR A 434 20.58 -36.13 -0.31
CA THR A 434 21.67 -35.91 -1.29
C THR A 434 22.59 -34.80 -0.81
N GLY A 435 23.83 -34.79 -1.29
CA GLY A 435 24.85 -33.81 -0.92
C GLY A 435 25.96 -34.38 -0.03
N GLN A 436 26.73 -33.49 0.59
CA GLN A 436 27.91 -33.88 1.33
C GLN A 436 27.57 -34.42 2.73
N TRP A 437 28.25 -35.49 3.08
CA TRP A 437 28.20 -36.17 4.36
C TRP A 437 29.62 -36.21 4.93
N GLN A 438 29.73 -36.03 6.24
CA GLN A 438 30.99 -36.04 6.96
C GLN A 438 30.96 -37.04 8.09
N GLU A 439 32.09 -37.71 8.31
CA GLU A 439 32.22 -38.62 9.45
C GLU A 439 32.10 -37.83 10.76
N VAL A 440 31.18 -38.27 11.62
CA VAL A 440 30.99 -37.66 12.94
C VAL A 440 32.24 -37.88 13.78
N GLY A 441 32.92 -36.79 14.12
CA GLY A 441 34.17 -36.80 14.91
C GLY A 441 35.45 -36.80 14.08
N ASN A 442 35.37 -36.89 12.74
CA ASN A 442 36.52 -36.73 11.85
C ASN A 442 36.16 -35.89 10.61
N PRO A 443 36.23 -34.55 10.73
CA PRO A 443 35.73 -33.67 9.69
C PRO A 443 36.53 -33.68 8.37
N SER A 444 37.69 -34.33 8.34
CA SER A 444 38.50 -34.48 7.13
C SER A 444 38.03 -35.60 6.20
N VAL A 445 37.05 -36.40 6.63
CA VAL A 445 36.51 -37.53 5.86
C VAL A 445 35.12 -37.14 5.34
N LEU A 446 35.00 -37.03 4.02
CA LEU A 446 33.80 -36.58 3.33
C LEU A 446 33.34 -37.62 2.32
N PHE A 447 32.03 -37.69 2.14
CA PHE A 447 31.35 -38.47 1.11
C PHE A 447 30.25 -37.63 0.47
N CYS A 448 30.00 -37.76 -0.83
CA CYS A 448 28.91 -37.08 -1.50
C CYS A 448 27.89 -38.11 -1.98
N ALA A 449 26.67 -38.05 -1.46
CA ALA A 449 25.55 -38.83 -1.97
C ALA A 449 24.95 -38.07 -3.15
N HIS A 450 24.97 -38.66 -4.34
CA HIS A 450 24.48 -38.00 -5.56
C HIS A 450 22.97 -38.16 -5.69
N ASP A 451 22.43 -39.32 -5.27
CA ASP A 451 21.01 -39.63 -5.31
C ASP A 451 20.46 -40.03 -3.91
N LEU A 452 19.16 -39.81 -3.71
CA LEU A 452 18.47 -40.24 -2.48
C LEU A 452 18.55 -41.77 -2.39
N GLY A 453 19.07 -42.26 -1.27
CA GLY A 453 19.22 -43.68 -1.00
C GLY A 453 20.57 -44.27 -1.39
N ASP A 454 21.53 -43.48 -1.87
CA ASP A 454 22.90 -43.92 -2.09
C ASP A 454 23.48 -44.54 -0.81
N PRO A 455 24.09 -45.74 -0.85
CA PRO A 455 24.59 -46.38 0.35
C PRO A 455 25.79 -45.61 0.90
N LEU A 456 25.69 -45.19 2.17
CA LEU A 456 26.80 -44.49 2.83
C LEU A 456 27.99 -45.43 3.01
N PRO A 457 29.21 -45.02 2.63
CA PRO A 457 30.36 -45.93 2.59
C PRO A 457 30.90 -46.22 4.00
N VAL A 458 31.57 -47.36 4.14
CA VAL A 458 32.42 -47.65 5.29
C VAL A 458 33.74 -46.89 5.17
N HIS A 459 34.30 -46.43 6.29
CA HIS A 459 35.62 -45.80 6.32
C HIS A 459 36.61 -46.72 7.06
N GLN A 460 37.74 -47.05 6.42
CA GLN A 460 38.77 -47.96 6.96
C GLN A 460 38.22 -49.30 7.47
N GLU A 461 37.33 -49.91 6.68
CA GLU A 461 36.68 -51.21 6.99
C GLU A 461 35.82 -51.21 8.26
N ARG A 462 35.46 -50.04 8.79
CA ARG A 462 34.58 -49.88 9.96
C ARG A 462 33.32 -49.12 9.58
N SER A 463 32.20 -49.50 10.18
CA SER A 463 30.97 -48.72 10.09
C SER A 463 31.11 -47.47 10.95
N VAL A 464 30.90 -46.31 10.34
CA VAL A 464 30.98 -44.99 10.95
C VAL A 464 29.64 -44.26 10.81
N SER A 465 29.38 -43.29 11.69
CA SER A 465 28.22 -42.41 11.60
C SER A 465 28.56 -41.21 10.73
N TRP A 466 27.67 -40.91 9.80
CA TRP A 466 27.76 -39.80 8.86
C TRP A 466 26.75 -38.73 9.24
N GLN A 467 27.17 -37.48 9.24
CA GLN A 467 26.31 -36.32 9.42
C GLN A 467 26.26 -35.53 8.11
N TRP A 468 25.05 -35.20 7.68
CA TRP A 468 24.84 -34.40 6.49
C TRP A 468 25.30 -32.96 6.73
N ILE A 469 26.14 -32.45 5.82
CA ILE A 469 26.59 -31.07 5.79
C ILE A 469 25.76 -30.33 4.75
N GLU A 470 25.18 -29.22 5.18
CA GLU A 470 24.50 -28.29 4.30
C GLU A 470 25.46 -27.74 3.25
N ALA A 471 25.09 -27.86 1.97
CA ALA A 471 25.89 -27.32 0.87
C ALA A 471 26.02 -25.80 1.03
N PRO A 472 27.20 -25.20 0.78
CA PRO A 472 27.34 -23.76 0.88
C PRO A 472 26.54 -23.07 -0.23
N THR A 473 25.93 -21.94 0.13
CA THR A 473 25.21 -21.05 -0.78
C THR A 473 26.15 -20.52 -1.88
N PRO A 474 25.67 -20.39 -3.14
CA PRO A 474 26.42 -19.68 -4.19
C PRO A 474 26.84 -18.29 -3.70
N GLY A 475 28.13 -17.96 -3.83
CA GLY A 475 28.67 -16.67 -3.37
C GLY A 475 29.69 -16.72 -2.23
N LEU A 476 30.12 -17.89 -1.78
CA LEU A 476 31.28 -18.05 -0.90
C LEU A 476 32.53 -17.39 -1.53
N ARG A 477 33.32 -16.63 -0.75
CA ARG A 477 34.51 -15.90 -1.24
C ARG A 477 35.81 -16.36 -0.57
N ALA A 478 36.90 -16.36 -1.32
CA ALA A 478 38.25 -16.61 -0.83
C ALA A 478 39.28 -15.72 -1.54
N ASN A 479 40.26 -15.20 -0.81
CA ASN A 479 41.30 -14.34 -1.36
C ASN A 479 42.50 -15.17 -1.85
N SER A 480 43.24 -14.67 -2.85
CA SER A 480 44.51 -15.28 -3.29
C SER A 480 45.44 -15.57 -2.11
N GLY A 481 46.05 -16.76 -2.13
CA GLY A 481 46.93 -17.27 -1.07
C GLY A 481 46.20 -18.02 0.05
N GLN A 482 44.90 -17.77 0.27
CA GLN A 482 44.11 -18.58 1.21
C GLN A 482 43.85 -19.98 0.61
N PRO A 483 43.81 -21.05 1.42
CA PRO A 483 43.39 -22.36 0.94
C PRO A 483 41.91 -22.31 0.52
N CYS A 484 41.59 -22.98 -0.59
CA CYS A 484 40.24 -23.07 -1.12
C CYS A 484 39.32 -23.68 -0.05
N PRO A 485 38.30 -22.94 0.43
CA PRO A 485 37.47 -23.39 1.55
C PRO A 485 36.44 -24.45 1.13
N TYR A 486 36.20 -24.62 -0.17
CA TYR A 486 35.22 -25.58 -0.68
C TYR A 486 35.53 -26.00 -2.13
N PRO A 487 35.51 -27.31 -2.46
CA PRO A 487 35.80 -27.77 -3.81
C PRO A 487 34.70 -27.32 -4.77
N GLY A 488 35.06 -26.68 -5.87
CA GLY A 488 34.07 -26.11 -6.78
C GLY A 488 34.62 -25.37 -7.97
N VAL A 489 33.72 -24.83 -8.77
CA VAL A 489 34.01 -23.88 -9.84
C VAL A 489 33.91 -22.48 -9.28
N TRP A 490 35.00 -21.72 -9.40
CA TRP A 490 35.15 -20.38 -8.88
C TRP A 490 35.42 -19.39 -10.02
N SER A 491 34.95 -18.17 -9.87
CA SER A 491 35.26 -17.06 -10.77
C SER A 491 35.97 -15.95 -10.00
N CYS A 492 36.93 -15.31 -10.66
CA CYS A 492 37.58 -14.11 -10.13
C CYS A 492 36.57 -12.94 -10.24
N GLU A 493 36.26 -12.29 -9.11
CA GLU A 493 35.37 -11.12 -9.11
C GLU A 493 36.09 -9.87 -9.64
N ASP A 494 37.40 -9.78 -9.42
CA ASP A 494 38.17 -8.57 -9.73
C ASP A 494 38.54 -8.47 -11.21
N TRP A 495 38.63 -9.59 -11.93
CA TRP A 495 39.03 -9.65 -13.34
C TRP A 495 38.38 -10.82 -14.08
N PRO A 496 38.00 -10.66 -15.36
CA PRO A 496 37.37 -11.72 -16.15
C PRO A 496 38.40 -12.74 -16.63
N THR A 497 38.82 -13.65 -15.74
CA THR A 497 39.77 -14.74 -16.05
C THR A 497 39.11 -16.01 -16.58
N GLY A 498 37.78 -16.04 -16.64
CA GLY A 498 36.99 -17.26 -16.83
C GLY A 498 36.85 -18.08 -15.54
N GLU A 499 35.93 -19.04 -15.58
CA GLU A 499 35.67 -20.00 -14.49
C GLU A 499 36.82 -21.00 -14.34
N GLN A 500 37.21 -21.29 -13.10
CA GLN A 500 38.28 -22.22 -12.77
C GLN A 500 37.88 -23.14 -11.62
N THR A 501 38.26 -24.41 -11.71
CA THR A 501 37.93 -25.41 -10.69
C THR A 501 39.04 -25.53 -9.67
N PHE A 502 38.71 -25.39 -8.39
CA PHE A 502 39.64 -25.58 -7.27
C PHE A 502 39.14 -26.67 -6.34
N MET A 503 40.05 -27.51 -5.86
CA MET A 503 39.77 -28.52 -4.83
C MET A 503 40.01 -27.95 -3.44
N HIS A 504 39.32 -28.48 -2.44
CA HIS A 504 39.48 -28.06 -1.04
C HIS A 504 40.96 -28.06 -0.61
N GLY A 505 41.39 -26.98 0.04
CA GLY A 505 42.75 -26.83 0.56
C GLY A 505 43.79 -26.30 -0.44
N VAL A 506 43.49 -26.24 -1.75
CA VAL A 506 44.41 -25.67 -2.74
C VAL A 506 44.48 -24.16 -2.58
N SER A 507 45.67 -23.57 -2.46
CA SER A 507 45.82 -22.11 -2.35
C SER A 507 45.26 -21.38 -3.56
N MET A 508 44.39 -20.39 -3.33
CA MET A 508 43.76 -19.61 -4.38
C MET A 508 44.82 -18.81 -5.16
N PRO A 509 44.83 -18.86 -6.49
CA PRO A 509 45.90 -18.25 -7.28
C PRO A 509 45.78 -16.72 -7.34
N GLN A 510 46.91 -16.06 -7.62
CA GLN A 510 46.96 -14.65 -8.00
C GLN A 510 46.68 -14.50 -9.50
N VAL A 511 46.09 -13.37 -9.89
CA VAL A 511 45.85 -13.03 -11.30
C VAL A 511 46.76 -11.86 -11.67
N GLY A 512 47.61 -12.05 -12.69
CA GLY A 512 48.56 -11.01 -13.13
C GLY A 512 49.55 -10.57 -12.05
N GLY A 513 49.88 -11.44 -11.09
CA GLY A 513 50.76 -11.12 -9.96
C GLY A 513 50.11 -10.29 -8.85
N ARG A 514 48.77 -10.14 -8.85
CA ARG A 514 48.01 -9.42 -7.84
C ARG A 514 47.12 -10.37 -7.05
N SER A 515 46.93 -10.04 -5.77
CA SER A 515 45.93 -10.71 -4.92
C SER A 515 44.53 -10.32 -5.38
N VAL A 516 43.66 -11.31 -5.56
CA VAL A 516 42.28 -11.15 -6.02
C VAL A 516 41.31 -11.95 -5.16
N THR A 517 40.03 -11.62 -5.28
CA THR A 517 38.91 -12.30 -4.64
C THR A 517 38.28 -13.28 -5.62
N TRP A 518 38.13 -14.52 -5.17
CA TRP A 518 37.46 -15.58 -5.90
C TRP A 518 36.11 -15.87 -5.27
N LYS A 519 35.09 -16.03 -6.09
CA LYS A 519 33.73 -16.36 -5.68
C LYS A 519 33.32 -17.73 -6.21
N LEU A 520 32.73 -18.57 -5.35
CA LEU A 520 32.21 -19.87 -5.72
C LEU A 520 30.95 -19.69 -6.59
N VAL A 521 31.03 -20.18 -7.82
CA VAL A 521 29.93 -20.19 -8.79
C VAL A 521 29.06 -21.42 -8.59
N ARG A 522 29.68 -22.59 -8.43
CA ARG A 522 28.99 -23.85 -8.09
C ARG A 522 29.94 -24.84 -7.43
N GLY A 523 29.44 -25.61 -6.46
CA GLY A 523 30.19 -26.73 -5.85
C GLY A 523 30.39 -27.91 -6.81
N ILE A 524 31.34 -28.79 -6.51
CA ILE A 524 31.54 -30.08 -7.20
C ILE A 524 31.63 -31.24 -6.21
#